data_AF-V4XZX0-F1
#
_entry.id   AF-V4XZX0-F1
#
_cell.length_a   1.000
_cell.length_b   1.000
_cell.length_c   1.000
_cell.angle_alpha   90.00
_cell.angle_beta   90.00
_cell.angle_gamma   90.00
#
_symmetry.space_group_name_H-M   'P 1'
#
loop_
_entity.id
_entity.type
_entity.pdbx_description
1 polymer ?
#
loop_
_entity_poly.entity_id
_entity_poly.type
_entity_poly.pdbx_seq_one_letter_code
_entity_poly.pdbx_strand_id
1 'polypeptide(L)'
;MRRHTLSVLFVAGLLLISGTATLAGAASGDAERAQSLDGASAATVDAGTGQAQSDAVVRGRPDLSVMLPDSTVTPGRTNELTLQVANDGTLNFGSAQNRQIVTTARNVRVEADAGGTPMTVETGQMGIGSVTEDQPREFSVAVDVPDDIQPGTYELDV
;
A
#
# COMPACT_ATOMS: atom_id res chain seq x y z
N MET A 1 -42.37 -1.59 -11.47
CA MET A 1 -40.90 -1.57 -11.62
C MET A 1 -40.29 -1.77 -10.24
N ARG A 2 -39.85 -3.00 -9.93
CA ARG A 2 -39.21 -3.31 -8.64
C ARG A 2 -37.71 -3.09 -8.79
N ARG A 3 -37.16 -2.14 -8.05
CA ARG A 3 -35.71 -1.91 -7.96
C ARG A 3 -35.17 -2.88 -6.92
N HIS A 4 -34.34 -3.83 -7.34
CA HIS A 4 -33.57 -4.67 -6.44
C HIS A 4 -32.19 -4.04 -6.31
N THR A 5 -31.96 -3.35 -5.20
CA THR A 5 -30.64 -2.88 -4.77
C THR A 5 -29.97 -3.99 -3.98
N LEU A 6 -28.81 -4.46 -4.44
CA LEU A 6 -28.00 -5.46 -3.77
C LEU A 6 -26.89 -4.76 -2.96
N SER A 7 -26.72 -5.14 -1.71
CA SER A 7 -25.73 -4.56 -0.79
C SER A 7 -24.65 -5.61 -0.50
N VAL A 8 -23.38 -5.21 -0.62
CA VAL A 8 -22.21 -6.04 -0.33
C VAL A 8 -21.65 -5.65 1.04
N LEU A 9 -21.42 -6.64 1.90
CA LEU A 9 -20.95 -6.46 3.28
C LEU A 9 -19.58 -7.16 3.41
N PHE A 10 -18.51 -6.37 3.56
CA PHE A 10 -17.16 -6.87 3.81
C PHE A 10 -16.88 -6.90 5.32
N VAL A 11 -16.48 -8.06 5.85
CA VAL A 11 -16.06 -8.24 7.24
C VAL A 11 -14.55 -8.49 7.25
N ALA A 12 -13.78 -7.53 7.76
CA ALA A 12 -12.34 -7.66 7.95
C ALA A 12 -12.03 -8.04 9.41
N GLY A 13 -11.47 -9.23 9.61
CA GLY A 13 -11.00 -9.72 10.91
C GLY A 13 -9.68 -9.08 11.31
N LEU A 14 -9.67 -8.36 12.44
CA LEU A 14 -8.49 -7.72 13.02
C LEU A 14 -7.79 -8.70 13.99
N LEU A 15 -6.59 -9.17 13.64
CA LEU A 15 -5.74 -9.94 14.56
C LEU A 15 -4.83 -8.98 15.34
N LEU A 16 -5.11 -8.82 16.64
CA LEU A 16 -4.29 -8.05 17.59
C LEU A 16 -3.20 -8.95 18.18
N ILE A 17 -1.93 -8.63 17.91
CA ILE A 17 -0.79 -9.24 18.59
C ILE A 17 -0.15 -8.16 19.47
N SER A 18 -0.38 -8.23 20.77
CA SER A 18 0.26 -7.36 21.77
C SER A 18 1.61 -7.94 22.17
N GLY A 19 2.70 -7.19 21.94
CA GLY A 19 4.03 -7.49 22.46
C GLY A 19 4.52 -6.36 23.35
N THR A 20 4.62 -6.61 24.66
CA THR A 20 5.29 -5.72 25.62
C THR A 20 6.70 -6.24 25.86
N ALA A 21 7.70 -5.44 25.51
CA ALA A 21 9.11 -5.72 25.82
C ALA A 21 9.60 -4.72 26.88
N THR A 22 9.71 -5.18 28.13
CA THR A 22 10.44 -4.46 29.19
C THR A 22 11.87 -4.99 29.24
N LEU A 23 12.84 -4.15 28.88
CA LEU A 23 14.26 -4.45 29.08
C LEU A 23 14.76 -3.66 30.29
N ALA A 24 14.94 -4.38 31.40
CA ALA A 24 15.68 -3.97 32.58
C ALA A 24 17.00 -4.72 32.60
N GLY A 25 18.11 -4.02 32.80
CA GLY A 25 19.42 -4.62 33.07
C GLY A 25 20.54 -3.61 32.80
N ALA A 26 21.65 -3.59 33.52
CA ALA A 26 22.03 -4.16 34.80
C ALA A 26 23.30 -3.39 35.21
N ALA A 27 23.51 -3.18 36.50
CA ALA A 27 24.73 -2.55 37.02
C ALA A 27 25.93 -3.49 36.89
N SER A 28 27.11 -2.93 36.63
CA SER A 28 28.40 -3.51 37.02
C SER A 28 29.33 -2.37 37.41
N GLY A 29 29.72 -2.35 38.69
CA GLY A 29 30.60 -1.34 39.25
C GLY A 29 32.07 -1.57 38.91
N ASP A 30 32.88 -0.55 39.16
CA ASP A 30 34.16 -0.72 39.84
C ASP A 30 34.59 0.61 40.46
N ALA A 31 35.09 0.53 41.68
CA ALA A 31 35.48 1.66 42.51
C ALA A 31 37.00 1.90 42.44
N GLU A 32 37.34 3.18 42.59
CA GLU A 32 38.60 3.74 43.13
C GLU A 32 39.80 3.97 42.17
N ARG A 33 40.21 5.24 41.99
CA ARG A 33 41.33 5.84 42.78
C ARG A 33 41.65 7.31 42.39
N ALA A 34 41.75 8.11 43.45
CA ALA A 34 42.51 9.36 43.67
C ALA A 34 42.18 10.63 42.87
N GLN A 35 41.56 11.54 43.62
CA GLN A 35 41.40 12.97 43.39
C GLN A 35 42.72 13.71 43.63
N SER A 36 43.11 14.60 42.71
CA SER A 36 43.80 15.85 43.07
C SER A 36 43.89 16.76 41.84
N LEU A 37 42.99 17.74 41.72
CA LEU A 37 43.26 19.03 41.07
C LEU A 37 42.34 20.08 41.70
N ASP A 38 42.93 20.84 42.61
CA ASP A 38 42.44 22.07 43.21
C ASP A 38 42.38 23.20 42.16
N GLY A 39 41.42 24.11 42.27
CA GLY A 39 41.41 25.39 41.54
C GLY A 39 40.25 25.57 40.56
N ALA A 40 39.20 26.25 41.02
CA ALA A 40 37.97 26.60 40.33
C ALA A 40 38.15 27.13 38.89
N SER A 41 37.86 26.26 37.93
CA SER A 41 37.34 26.65 36.62
C SER A 41 35.90 26.14 36.59
N ALA A 42 34.94 27.05 36.50
CA ALA A 42 33.55 26.69 36.20
C ALA A 42 33.54 26.14 34.78
N ALA A 43 33.90 24.86 34.66
CA ALA A 43 33.73 24.07 33.47
C ALA A 43 32.24 24.10 33.16
N THR A 44 31.88 24.90 32.17
CA THR A 44 30.63 24.73 31.45
C THR A 44 30.63 23.27 30.99
N VAL A 45 29.95 22.43 31.76
CA VAL A 45 29.51 21.12 31.30
C VAL A 45 28.67 21.44 30.08
N ASP A 46 29.29 21.27 28.91
CA ASP A 46 28.57 21.09 27.67
C ASP A 46 27.71 19.87 27.90
N ALA A 47 26.51 20.10 28.44
CA ALA A 47 25.43 19.15 28.44
C ALA A 47 25.08 19.05 26.95
N GLY A 48 25.87 18.23 26.25
CA GLY A 48 25.55 17.72 24.94
C GLY A 48 24.17 17.12 25.09
N THR A 49 23.16 17.91 24.74
CA THR A 49 21.82 17.41 24.57
C THR A 49 21.93 16.47 23.39
N GLY A 50 22.23 15.21 23.68
CA GLY A 50 21.91 14.11 22.80
C GLY A 50 20.41 14.20 22.61
N GLN A 51 20.00 14.98 21.61
CA GLN A 51 18.64 15.01 21.11
C GLN A 51 18.40 13.56 20.71
N ALA A 52 17.67 12.82 21.55
CA ALA A 52 17.10 11.56 21.12
C ALA A 52 16.32 11.89 19.86
N GLN A 53 16.81 11.48 18.69
CA GLN A 53 16.07 11.60 17.45
C GLN A 53 14.85 10.71 17.63
N SER A 54 13.75 11.30 18.10
CA SER A 54 12.46 10.63 18.08
C SER A 54 12.10 10.49 16.61
N ASP A 55 12.39 9.32 16.04
CA ASP A 55 11.91 8.95 14.72
C ASP A 55 10.40 9.21 14.70
N ALA A 56 9.98 10.16 13.87
CA ALA A 56 8.58 10.48 13.74
C ALA A 56 7.86 9.22 13.24
N VAL A 57 7.03 8.63 14.09
CA VAL A 57 6.27 7.43 13.73
C VAL A 57 5.25 7.81 12.67
N VAL A 58 5.41 7.27 11.46
CA VAL A 58 4.46 7.43 10.34
C VAL A 58 3.83 6.08 10.05
N ARG A 59 2.50 6.05 9.91
CA ARG A 59 1.74 4.83 9.62
C ARG A 59 0.63 5.14 8.64
N GLY A 60 0.54 4.36 7.58
CA GLY A 60 -0.52 4.41 6.57
C GLY A 60 -0.49 3.17 5.71
N ARG A 61 -1.29 3.17 4.65
CA ARG A 61 -1.25 2.13 3.61
C ARG A 61 -1.71 2.70 2.27
N PRO A 62 -1.21 2.17 1.14
CA PRO A 62 -1.90 2.31 -0.14
C PRO A 62 -3.22 1.54 -0.14
N ASP A 63 -4.14 1.95 -0.99
CA ASP A 63 -5.39 1.24 -1.26
C ASP A 63 -5.69 1.34 -2.76
N LEU A 64 -5.61 0.24 -3.50
CA LEU A 64 -5.73 0.27 -4.95
C LEU A 64 -7.14 -0.13 -5.39
N SER A 65 -7.68 0.62 -6.36
CA SER A 65 -8.93 0.28 -7.02
C SER A 65 -8.73 0.24 -8.53
N VAL A 66 -9.39 -0.69 -9.21
CA VAL A 66 -9.35 -0.85 -10.66
C VAL A 66 -10.71 -0.53 -11.25
N MET A 67 -10.72 0.19 -12.35
CA MET A 67 -11.92 0.59 -13.09
C MET A 67 -11.75 0.28 -14.56
N LEU A 68 -12.83 -0.12 -15.22
CA LEU A 68 -12.89 -0.34 -16.66
C LEU A 68 -13.87 0.70 -17.26
N PRO A 69 -13.37 1.82 -17.81
CA PRO A 69 -14.23 2.88 -18.36
C PRO A 69 -15.09 2.42 -19.54
N ASP A 70 -14.57 1.52 -20.37
CA ASP A 70 -15.31 0.89 -21.47
C ASP A 70 -15.33 -0.62 -21.30
N SER A 71 -16.50 -1.16 -20.97
CA SER A 71 -16.72 -2.58 -20.73
C SER A 71 -17.37 -3.31 -21.91
N THR A 72 -17.38 -2.70 -23.10
CA THR A 72 -18.05 -3.27 -24.27
C THR A 72 -17.06 -4.02 -25.16
N VAL A 73 -17.36 -5.28 -25.45
CA VAL A 73 -16.56 -6.12 -26.35
C VAL A 73 -17.38 -6.59 -27.54
N THR A 74 -16.69 -6.83 -28.66
CA THR A 74 -17.30 -7.40 -29.87
C THR A 74 -16.87 -8.86 -30.02
N PRO A 75 -17.81 -9.81 -30.15
CA PRO A 75 -17.49 -11.21 -30.44
C PRO A 75 -16.70 -11.38 -31.75
N GLY A 76 -15.91 -12.45 -31.84
CA GLY A 76 -15.19 -12.82 -33.06
C GLY A 76 -13.84 -12.17 -33.27
N ARG A 77 -13.32 -11.50 -32.23
CA ARG A 77 -12.05 -10.79 -32.31
C ARG A 77 -11.46 -10.54 -30.94
N THR A 78 -10.16 -10.26 -30.94
CA THR A 78 -9.47 -9.64 -29.82
C THR A 78 -9.93 -8.20 -29.64
N ASN A 79 -10.34 -7.86 -28.42
CA ASN A 79 -10.69 -6.51 -28.00
C ASN A 79 -9.63 -5.99 -27.04
N GLU A 80 -9.26 -4.72 -27.20
CA GLU A 80 -8.32 -4.05 -26.30
C GLU A 80 -9.11 -3.29 -25.24
N LEU A 81 -8.99 -3.71 -23.98
CA LEU A 81 -9.66 -3.09 -22.84
C LEU A 81 -8.65 -2.23 -22.10
N THR A 82 -8.92 -0.93 -21.99
CA THR A 82 -8.07 -0.01 -21.20
C THR A 82 -8.65 0.13 -19.80
N LEU A 83 -7.91 -0.35 -18.81
CA LEU A 83 -8.25 -0.25 -17.39
C LEU A 83 -7.49 0.88 -16.73
N GLN A 84 -8.07 1.45 -15.68
CA GLN A 84 -7.48 2.48 -14.86
C GLN A 84 -7.31 1.97 -13.43
N VAL A 85 -6.12 2.18 -12.87
CA VAL A 85 -5.77 1.92 -11.48
C VAL A 85 -5.65 3.24 -10.75
N ALA A 86 -6.48 3.42 -9.72
CA ALA A 86 -6.41 4.54 -8.79
C ALA A 86 -5.86 4.07 -7.44
N ASN A 87 -5.40 5.01 -6.63
CA ASN A 87 -4.91 4.75 -5.29
C ASN A 87 -5.60 5.69 -4.29
N ASP A 88 -6.37 5.15 -3.37
CA ASP A 88 -7.09 5.88 -2.33
C ASP A 88 -6.42 5.68 -0.96
N GLY A 89 -5.09 5.73 -0.95
CA GLY A 89 -4.26 5.45 0.22
C GLY A 89 -4.65 6.27 1.46
N THR A 90 -4.51 5.66 2.63
CA THR A 90 -4.90 6.27 3.90
C THR A 90 -3.69 6.46 4.82
N LEU A 91 -3.52 7.69 5.31
CA LEU A 91 -2.58 8.02 6.39
C LEU A 91 -3.29 7.91 7.74
N ASN A 92 -2.81 7.01 8.60
CA ASN A 92 -3.38 6.80 9.95
C ASN A 92 -2.68 7.64 11.01
N PHE A 93 -1.35 7.79 10.92
CA PHE A 93 -0.52 8.58 11.83
C PHE A 93 0.65 9.22 11.08
N GLY A 94 1.02 10.43 11.47
CA GLY A 94 2.10 11.19 10.86
C GLY A 94 1.63 12.53 10.31
N SER A 95 2.56 13.33 9.81
CA SER A 95 2.25 14.61 9.19
C SER A 95 1.90 14.44 7.71
N ALA A 96 1.21 15.43 7.14
CA ALA A 96 0.85 15.43 5.72
C ALA A 96 2.07 15.35 4.79
N GLN A 97 3.22 15.90 5.21
CA GLN A 97 4.48 15.84 4.44
C GLN A 97 5.00 14.41 4.26
N ASN A 98 4.66 13.51 5.19
CA ASN A 98 5.09 12.11 5.16
C ASN A 98 4.05 11.19 4.53
N ARG A 99 2.89 11.70 4.07
CA ARG A 99 1.78 10.92 3.52
C ARG A 99 2.24 9.99 2.40
N GLN A 100 2.88 10.55 1.37
CA GLN A 100 3.31 9.81 0.18
C GLN A 100 4.29 8.68 0.47
N ILE A 101 4.98 8.71 1.62
CA ILE A 101 5.89 7.63 2.04
C ILE A 101 5.11 6.33 2.27
N VAL A 102 3.91 6.43 2.84
CA VAL A 102 3.11 5.26 3.28
C VAL A 102 1.86 5.01 2.43
N THR A 103 1.38 6.00 1.68
CA THR A 103 0.20 5.86 0.82
C THR A 103 0.54 5.48 -0.61
N THR A 104 1.77 5.68 -1.09
CA THR A 104 2.14 5.31 -2.46
C THR A 104 2.23 3.79 -2.61
N ALA A 105 1.46 3.22 -3.54
CA ALA A 105 1.64 1.85 -3.97
C ALA A 105 2.86 1.78 -4.90
N ARG A 106 3.87 0.98 -4.54
CA ARG A 106 5.13 0.89 -5.26
C ARG A 106 5.27 -0.48 -5.89
N ASN A 107 5.86 -0.54 -7.08
CA ASN A 107 6.12 -1.78 -7.81
C ASN A 107 4.83 -2.61 -8.02
N VAL A 108 3.77 -1.90 -8.40
CA VAL A 108 2.47 -2.48 -8.73
C VAL A 108 2.60 -3.26 -10.03
N ARG A 109 2.10 -4.50 -10.00
CA ARG A 109 1.95 -5.37 -11.14
C ARG A 109 0.47 -5.72 -11.27
N VAL A 110 0.01 -5.81 -12.50
CA VAL A 110 -1.36 -6.12 -12.86
C VAL A 110 -1.35 -7.33 -13.78
N GLU A 111 -2.36 -8.16 -13.63
CA GLU A 111 -2.58 -9.37 -14.41
C GLU A 111 -4.08 -9.55 -14.47
N ALA A 112 -4.62 -9.83 -15.66
CA ALA A 112 -6.04 -10.02 -15.83
C ALA A 112 -6.31 -11.48 -16.18
N ASP A 113 -7.39 -12.03 -15.63
CA ASP A 113 -7.82 -13.41 -15.86
C ASP A 113 -9.32 -13.45 -16.14
N ALA A 114 -9.72 -14.20 -17.15
CA ALA A 114 -11.13 -14.36 -17.54
C ALA A 114 -11.66 -15.75 -17.14
N GLY A 115 -11.14 -16.30 -16.04
CA GLY A 115 -11.46 -17.62 -15.51
C GLY A 115 -12.97 -17.81 -15.31
N GLY A 116 -13.47 -18.98 -15.72
CA GLY A 116 -14.91 -19.26 -15.66
C GLY A 116 -15.74 -18.60 -16.75
N THR A 117 -15.11 -17.90 -17.70
CA THR A 117 -15.76 -17.37 -18.91
C THR A 117 -15.25 -18.08 -20.17
N PRO A 118 -15.97 -17.99 -21.31
CA PRO A 118 -15.47 -18.46 -22.61
C PRO A 118 -14.38 -17.56 -23.22
N MET A 119 -14.08 -16.40 -22.61
CA MET A 119 -13.10 -15.44 -23.14
C MET A 119 -11.68 -15.84 -22.71
N THR A 120 -10.69 -15.42 -23.49
CA THR A 120 -9.27 -15.67 -23.18
C THR A 120 -8.52 -14.36 -23.06
N VAL A 121 -7.77 -14.17 -21.98
CA VAL A 121 -6.85 -13.03 -21.84
C VAL A 121 -5.53 -13.41 -22.50
N GLU A 122 -5.08 -12.59 -23.45
CA GLU A 122 -3.81 -12.82 -24.16
C GLU A 122 -2.65 -12.04 -23.54
N THR A 123 -2.96 -11.04 -22.73
CA THR A 123 -1.95 -10.22 -22.05
C THR A 123 -1.45 -10.92 -20.78
N GLY A 124 -0.13 -11.02 -20.65
CA GLY A 124 0.49 -11.50 -19.42
C GLY A 124 0.59 -10.42 -18.34
N GLN A 125 1.25 -10.75 -17.23
CA GLN A 125 1.50 -9.81 -16.15
C GLN A 125 2.33 -8.59 -16.61
N MET A 126 1.91 -7.39 -16.21
CA MET A 126 2.58 -6.13 -16.52
C MET A 126 2.91 -5.32 -15.28
N GLY A 127 4.08 -4.68 -15.26
CA GLY A 127 4.45 -3.73 -14.20
C GLY A 127 4.03 -2.31 -14.56
N ILE A 128 3.14 -1.70 -13.77
CA ILE A 128 2.71 -0.30 -13.96
C ILE A 128 3.50 0.69 -13.08
N GLY A 129 4.38 0.17 -12.22
CA GLY A 129 5.32 0.97 -11.43
C GLY A 129 4.70 1.49 -10.14
N SER A 130 4.75 2.80 -9.92
CA SER A 130 4.19 3.42 -8.73
C SER A 130 2.88 4.13 -9.04
N VAL A 131 1.88 3.95 -8.18
CA VAL A 131 0.58 4.62 -8.25
C VAL A 131 0.44 5.51 -7.01
N THR A 132 0.30 6.80 -7.21
CA THR A 132 0.13 7.80 -6.13
C THR A 132 -1.34 8.18 -6.00
N GLU A 133 -1.73 8.79 -4.88
CA GLU A 133 -3.10 9.25 -4.65
C GLU A 133 -3.60 10.22 -5.76
N ASP A 134 -2.70 11.06 -6.27
CA ASP A 134 -3.07 12.10 -7.24
C ASP A 134 -2.88 11.70 -8.71
N GLN A 135 -2.35 10.50 -8.98
CA GLN A 135 -2.00 10.08 -10.34
C GLN A 135 -2.42 8.64 -10.59
N PRO A 136 -3.67 8.44 -11.07
CA PRO A 136 -4.10 7.17 -11.62
C PRO A 136 -3.21 6.75 -12.79
N ARG A 137 -3.11 5.44 -12.99
CA ARG A 137 -2.33 4.81 -14.05
C ARG A 137 -3.24 3.95 -14.91
N GLU A 138 -2.96 3.90 -16.20
CA GLU A 138 -3.71 3.08 -17.14
C GLU A 138 -2.85 1.93 -17.65
N PHE A 139 -3.52 0.83 -17.98
CA PHE A 139 -2.94 -0.31 -18.66
C PHE A 139 -3.97 -0.94 -19.58
N SER A 140 -3.51 -1.58 -20.65
CA SER A 140 -4.39 -2.17 -21.66
C SER A 140 -4.22 -3.68 -21.67
N VAL A 141 -5.35 -4.38 -21.75
CA VAL A 141 -5.43 -5.85 -21.75
C VAL A 141 -6.14 -6.29 -23.03
N ALA A 142 -5.49 -7.17 -23.77
CA ALA A 142 -6.06 -7.86 -24.92
C ALA A 142 -6.89 -9.07 -24.46
N VAL A 143 -8.17 -9.06 -24.78
CA VAL A 143 -9.12 -10.15 -24.48
C VAL A 143 -9.70 -10.67 -25.80
N ASP A 144 -9.43 -11.94 -26.09
CA ASP A 144 -10.05 -12.67 -27.19
C ASP A 144 -11.46 -13.12 -26.81
N VAL A 145 -12.42 -12.74 -27.65
CA VAL A 145 -13.84 -13.03 -27.45
C VAL A 145 -14.32 -13.93 -28.58
N PRO A 146 -14.75 -15.18 -28.29
CA PRO A 146 -15.17 -16.10 -29.33
C PRO A 146 -16.46 -15.66 -30.01
N ASP A 147 -16.62 -16.04 -31.29
CA ASP A 147 -17.78 -15.69 -32.13
C ASP A 147 -19.12 -16.23 -31.59
N ASP A 148 -19.09 -17.37 -30.89
CA ASP A 148 -20.27 -18.10 -30.42
C ASP A 148 -20.63 -17.80 -28.95
N ILE A 149 -20.01 -16.77 -28.36
CA ILE A 149 -20.31 -16.34 -26.99
C ILE A 149 -21.77 -15.88 -26.85
N GLN A 150 -22.40 -16.25 -25.75
CA GLN A 150 -23.76 -15.80 -25.47
C GLN A 150 -23.75 -14.32 -25.05
N PRO A 151 -24.71 -13.50 -25.51
CA PRO A 151 -24.82 -12.12 -25.05
C PRO A 151 -25.10 -12.08 -23.54
N GLY A 152 -24.35 -11.25 -22.81
CA GLY A 152 -24.48 -11.14 -21.36
C GLY A 152 -23.39 -10.31 -20.73
N THR A 153 -23.29 -10.40 -19.40
CA THR A 153 -22.21 -9.82 -18.61
C THR A 153 -21.33 -10.93 -18.08
N TYR A 154 -20.03 -10.75 -18.22
CA TYR A 154 -19.01 -11.68 -17.76
C TYR A 154 -18.09 -10.95 -16.78
N GLU A 155 -17.50 -11.69 -15.87
CA GLU A 155 -16.54 -11.19 -14.89
C GLU A 155 -15.12 -11.30 -15.48
N LEU A 156 -14.30 -10.28 -15.19
CA LEU A 156 -12.88 -10.25 -15.51
C LEU A 156 -12.16 -9.92 -14.20
N ASP A 157 -11.32 -10.84 -13.74
CA ASP A 157 -10.55 -10.70 -12.52
C ASP A 157 -9.24 -9.97 -12.81
N VAL A 158 -8.80 -9.12 -11.88
CA VAL A 158 -7.60 -8.27 -11.98
C VAL A 158 -6.90 -8.15 -10.63
#